data_AF-A0A0C3S5S2-F1
#
_entry.id   AF-A0A0C3S5S2-F1
#
_cell.length_a   1.000
_cell.length_b   1.000
_cell.length_c   1.000
_cell.angle_alpha   90.00
_cell.angle_beta   90.00
_cell.angle_gamma   90.00
#
_symmetry.space_group_name_H-M   'P 1'
#
loop_
_entity.id
_entity.type
_entity.pdbx_description
1 polymer ?
#
loop_
_entity_poly.entity_id
_entity_poly.type
_entity_poly.pdbx_seq_one_letter_code
_entity_poly.pdbx_strand_id
1 'polypeptide(L)'
;MDDEQVGLLLVFTPSSTEVCSTLKLPSRFRTSPIIAALVPWKLNVKQYRENEWQRAQDGLKSSDGRIEAKLAESIGKLPKAVTAKPQYARGLRIHQFTPAEYDFFKRAPRRYCIWNMPSDGTMKEPGFETKALVAVLNAWKAEEVGYKVDVRVVFVHVGALRSLQKLEALAMRRAKRPEMRFYTYGTHHSVHPERWGIKEIFPLGGVVTFTAKAILEDPFEVYRLIEQISQHPLWMCYVHPCAVAAVAKTSYPATDVLSLLNR
;
A
#
# COMPACT_ATOMS: atom_id res chain seq x y z
N MET A 1 -38.57 24.24 -2.60
CA MET A 1 -37.15 23.86 -2.62
C MET A 1 -36.79 22.97 -3.82
N ASP A 2 -37.76 22.42 -4.59
CA ASP A 2 -37.45 21.50 -5.69
C ASP A 2 -36.94 22.15 -6.99
N ASP A 3 -36.92 23.48 -7.08
CA ASP A 3 -36.49 24.28 -8.25
C ASP A 3 -35.05 24.82 -8.16
N GLU A 4 -34.28 24.41 -7.14
CA GLU A 4 -32.87 24.78 -7.07
C GLU A 4 -32.07 24.07 -8.17
N GLN A 5 -31.33 24.86 -8.96
CA GLN A 5 -30.44 24.32 -9.99
C GLN A 5 -29.20 23.71 -9.33
N VAL A 6 -28.89 22.47 -9.69
CA VAL A 6 -27.68 21.77 -9.22
C VAL A 6 -26.67 21.61 -10.34
N GLY A 7 -25.42 22.00 -10.06
CA GLY A 7 -24.29 21.80 -10.96
C GLY A 7 -23.59 20.46 -10.72
N LEU A 8 -23.15 19.79 -11.79
CA LEU A 8 -22.36 18.57 -11.71
C LEU A 8 -20.88 18.91 -11.90
N LEU A 9 -20.03 18.54 -10.93
CA LEU A 9 -18.58 18.62 -11.07
C LEU A 9 -18.03 17.25 -11.47
N LEU A 10 -17.45 17.17 -12.67
CA LEU A 10 -16.73 15.98 -13.13
C LEU A 10 -15.24 16.15 -12.87
N VAL A 11 -14.63 15.24 -12.12
CA VAL A 11 -13.19 15.21 -11.86
C VAL A 11 -12.59 13.99 -12.55
N PHE A 12 -11.66 14.20 -13.47
CA PHE A 12 -11.07 13.13 -14.29
C PHE A 12 -9.61 13.45 -14.66
N THR A 13 -8.91 12.45 -15.21
CA THR A 13 -7.53 12.58 -15.67
C THR A 13 -7.47 12.71 -17.20
N PRO A 14 -6.44 13.36 -17.79
CA PRO A 14 -6.26 13.41 -19.24
C PRO A 14 -6.13 12.04 -19.91
N SER A 15 -5.78 11.00 -19.14
CA SER A 15 -5.72 9.61 -19.62
C SER A 15 -7.10 9.01 -19.94
N SER A 16 -8.19 9.64 -19.48
CA SER A 16 -9.56 9.22 -19.78
C SER A 16 -9.99 9.76 -21.15
N THR A 17 -9.52 9.13 -22.22
CA THR A 17 -9.69 9.60 -23.61
C THR A 17 -11.15 9.79 -24.01
N GLU A 18 -12.04 8.88 -23.61
CA GLU A 18 -13.48 8.98 -23.82
C GLU A 18 -14.06 10.26 -23.22
N VAL A 19 -13.79 10.49 -21.93
CA VAL A 19 -14.28 11.69 -21.21
C VAL A 19 -13.70 12.96 -21.82
N CYS A 20 -12.40 12.97 -22.15
CA CYS A 20 -11.75 14.10 -22.79
C CYS A 20 -12.33 14.42 -24.17
N SER A 21 -12.68 13.39 -24.94
CA SER A 21 -13.31 13.56 -26.26
C SER A 21 -14.73 14.10 -26.15
N THR A 22 -15.53 13.55 -25.23
CA THR A 22 -16.92 13.94 -24.97
C THR A 22 -17.02 15.38 -24.48
N LEU A 23 -16.14 15.80 -23.57
CA LEU A 23 -16.11 17.16 -23.04
C LEU A 23 -15.35 18.15 -23.94
N LYS A 24 -14.86 17.69 -25.11
CA LYS A 24 -14.06 18.49 -26.06
C LYS A 24 -12.92 19.24 -25.36
N LEU A 25 -12.16 18.50 -24.54
CA LEU A 25 -11.14 19.09 -23.68
C LEU A 25 -10.06 19.84 -24.51
N PRO A 26 -9.86 21.15 -24.26
CA PRO A 26 -8.80 21.91 -24.92
C PRO A 26 -7.41 21.33 -24.67
N SER A 27 -6.56 21.33 -25.69
CA SER A 27 -5.21 20.75 -25.65
C SER A 27 -4.35 21.28 -24.50
N ARG A 28 -4.51 22.56 -24.13
CA ARG A 28 -3.82 23.21 -22.99
C ARG A 28 -4.03 22.55 -21.64
N PHE A 29 -5.11 21.79 -21.46
CA PHE A 29 -5.41 21.10 -20.19
C PHE A 29 -4.94 19.65 -20.16
N ARG A 30 -4.39 19.11 -21.27
CA ARG A 30 -3.93 17.72 -21.33
C ARG A 30 -2.66 17.44 -20.53
N THR A 31 -1.96 18.49 -20.11
CA THR A 31 -0.76 18.39 -19.26
C THR A 31 -1.08 18.44 -17.77
N SER A 32 -2.33 18.73 -17.38
CA SER A 32 -2.74 18.81 -15.98
C SER A 32 -2.95 17.41 -15.38
N PRO A 33 -2.52 17.15 -14.13
CA PRO A 33 -2.67 15.82 -13.52
C PRO A 33 -4.13 15.46 -13.26
N ILE A 34 -4.96 16.46 -12.95
CA ILE A 34 -6.39 16.34 -12.69
C ILE A 34 -7.09 17.50 -13.39
N ILE A 35 -8.24 17.22 -13.99
CA ILE A 35 -9.12 18.20 -14.63
C ILE A 35 -10.46 18.13 -13.92
N ALA A 36 -10.98 19.30 -13.55
CA ALA A 36 -12.32 19.46 -13.02
C ALA A 36 -13.16 20.23 -14.05
N ALA A 37 -14.17 19.58 -14.64
CA ALA A 37 -15.13 20.21 -15.52
C ALA A 37 -16.44 20.43 -14.78
N LEU A 38 -16.82 21.69 -14.59
CA LEU A 38 -18.18 22.01 -14.17
C LEU A 38 -19.07 21.85 -15.40
N VAL A 39 -20.00 20.90 -15.33
CA VAL A 39 -20.96 20.67 -16.41
C VAL A 39 -22.21 21.48 -16.08
N PRO A 40 -22.49 22.59 -16.78
CA PRO A 40 -23.70 23.36 -16.54
C PRO A 40 -24.89 22.59 -17.09
N TRP A 41 -25.67 21.96 -16.21
CA TRP A 41 -26.98 21.42 -16.58
C TRP A 41 -28.04 22.04 -15.68
N LYS A 42 -29.14 22.45 -16.31
CA LYS A 42 -30.37 22.94 -15.67
C LYS A 42 -31.15 21.78 -15.05
N LEU A 43 -30.49 20.92 -14.26
CA LEU A 43 -31.19 19.86 -13.54
C LEU A 43 -31.80 20.47 -12.30
N ASN A 44 -33.10 20.23 -12.10
CA ASN A 44 -33.73 20.49 -10.82
C ASN A 44 -33.44 19.33 -9.85
N VAL A 45 -33.64 19.56 -8.55
CA VAL A 45 -33.32 18.59 -7.48
C VAL A 45 -34.03 17.25 -7.71
N LYS A 46 -35.23 17.27 -8.28
CA LYS A 46 -36.01 16.08 -8.59
C LYS A 46 -35.35 15.23 -9.69
N GLN A 47 -34.97 15.85 -10.82
CA GLN A 47 -34.27 15.17 -11.91
C GLN A 47 -32.90 14.64 -11.48
N TYR A 48 -32.18 15.38 -10.63
CA TYR A 48 -30.92 14.93 -10.05
C TYR A 48 -31.10 13.63 -9.25
N ARG A 49 -32.15 13.56 -8.41
CA ARG A 49 -32.44 12.39 -7.55
C ARG A 49 -33.02 11.20 -8.32
N GLU A 50 -33.71 11.43 -9.43
CA GLU A 50 -34.33 10.39 -10.26
C GLU A 50 -33.32 9.65 -11.15
N ASN A 51 -32.21 10.30 -11.50
CA ASN A 51 -31.21 9.71 -12.38
C ASN A 51 -30.39 8.59 -11.70
N GLU A 52 -30.25 7.46 -12.39
CA GLU A 52 -29.72 6.19 -11.87
C GLU A 52 -28.22 6.19 -11.52
N TRP A 53 -27.45 7.21 -11.87
CA TRP A 53 -26.01 7.28 -11.58
C TRP A 53 -25.70 7.36 -10.08
N GLN A 54 -26.67 7.74 -9.24
CA GLN A 54 -26.61 7.52 -7.79
C GLN A 54 -27.06 6.11 -7.37
N ARG A 55 -28.14 5.55 -7.96
CA ARG A 55 -28.61 4.18 -7.66
C ARG A 55 -27.58 3.10 -8.04
N ALA A 56 -26.71 3.38 -9.00
CA ALA A 56 -25.59 2.51 -9.35
C ALA A 56 -24.46 2.45 -8.30
N GLN A 57 -24.52 3.24 -7.21
CA GLN A 57 -23.42 3.33 -6.24
C GLN A 57 -23.48 2.35 -5.06
N ASP A 58 -24.57 1.64 -4.82
CA ASP A 58 -24.75 0.95 -3.53
C ASP A 58 -24.42 -0.56 -3.52
N GLY A 59 -23.79 -1.10 -4.57
CA GLY A 59 -23.37 -2.51 -4.56
C GLY A 59 -22.16 -2.81 -5.43
N LEU A 60 -21.39 -3.84 -5.04
CA LEU A 60 -20.46 -4.49 -5.94
C LEU A 60 -21.24 -5.04 -7.13
N LYS A 61 -20.97 -4.55 -8.34
CA LYS A 61 -21.36 -5.22 -9.57
C LYS A 61 -20.22 -6.14 -9.98
N SER A 62 -20.53 -7.39 -10.34
CA SER A 62 -19.53 -8.36 -10.79
C SER A 62 -18.80 -7.94 -12.07
N SER A 63 -19.34 -6.96 -12.80
CA SER A 63 -18.74 -6.35 -14.00
C SER A 63 -17.81 -5.16 -13.73
N ASP A 64 -17.54 -4.86 -12.46
CA ASP A 64 -16.63 -3.79 -12.09
C ASP A 64 -15.19 -4.20 -12.36
N GLY A 65 -14.63 -3.78 -13.51
CA GLY A 65 -13.27 -4.13 -13.95
C GLY A 65 -12.13 -3.70 -13.03
N ARG A 66 -12.44 -3.04 -11.90
CA ARG A 66 -11.49 -2.74 -10.82
C ARG A 66 -11.38 -3.83 -9.76
N ILE A 67 -12.23 -4.87 -9.83
CA ILE A 67 -12.20 -6.02 -8.94
C ILE A 67 -12.01 -7.27 -9.79
N GLU A 68 -11.08 -8.13 -9.41
CA GLU A 68 -10.86 -9.40 -10.11
C GLU A 68 -12.12 -10.27 -10.10
N ALA A 69 -12.44 -10.91 -11.23
CA ALA A 69 -13.66 -11.70 -11.38
C ALA A 69 -13.82 -12.80 -10.31
N LYS A 70 -12.72 -13.48 -9.95
CA LYS A 70 -12.69 -14.51 -8.90
C LYS A 70 -13.04 -13.94 -7.52
N LEU A 71 -12.55 -12.74 -7.22
CA LEU A 71 -12.86 -12.05 -5.99
C LEU A 71 -14.32 -11.58 -5.98
N ALA A 72 -14.81 -11.05 -7.11
CA ALA A 72 -16.19 -10.63 -7.27
C ALA A 72 -17.18 -11.80 -7.06
N GLU A 73 -16.87 -12.99 -7.59
CA GLU A 73 -17.67 -14.20 -7.36
C GLU A 73 -17.70 -14.58 -5.86
N SER A 74 -16.54 -14.52 -5.20
CA SER A 74 -16.41 -14.85 -3.78
C SER A 74 -17.16 -13.86 -2.89
N ILE A 75 -17.16 -12.58 -3.25
CA ILE A 75 -17.91 -11.53 -2.55
C ILE A 75 -19.41 -11.63 -2.83
N GLY A 76 -19.82 -12.05 -4.02
CA GLY A 76 -21.23 -12.27 -4.38
C GLY A 76 -21.92 -13.30 -3.48
N LYS A 77 -21.16 -14.17 -2.81
CA LYS A 77 -21.65 -15.15 -1.82
C LYS A 77 -21.86 -14.56 -0.41
N LEU A 78 -21.40 -13.33 -0.15
CA LEU A 78 -21.58 -12.67 1.15
C LEU A 78 -23.04 -12.16 1.32
N PRO A 79 -23.52 -12.00 2.57
CA PRO A 79 -24.85 -11.46 2.82
C PRO A 79 -25.04 -10.09 2.16
N LYS A 80 -26.22 -9.87 1.55
CA LYS A 80 -26.56 -8.60 0.89
C LYS A 80 -26.39 -7.38 1.81
N ALA A 81 -26.64 -7.53 3.11
CA ALA A 81 -26.44 -6.47 4.10
C ALA A 81 -24.98 -6.00 4.22
N VAL A 82 -24.01 -6.83 3.84
CA VAL A 82 -22.58 -6.48 3.81
C VAL A 82 -22.22 -5.86 2.48
N THR A 83 -22.64 -6.47 1.37
CA THR A 83 -22.31 -6.00 0.01
C THR A 83 -23.03 -4.72 -0.38
N ALA A 84 -24.15 -4.41 0.28
CA ALA A 84 -24.90 -3.17 0.12
C ALA A 84 -24.26 -1.96 0.84
N LYS A 85 -23.22 -2.18 1.66
CA LYS A 85 -22.53 -1.07 2.34
C LYS A 85 -21.62 -0.35 1.35
N PRO A 86 -21.85 0.95 1.06
CA PRO A 86 -21.06 1.66 0.04
C PRO A 86 -19.57 1.74 0.40
N GLN A 87 -19.24 1.88 1.68
CA GLN A 87 -17.86 1.92 2.17
C GLN A 87 -17.12 0.59 1.97
N TYR A 88 -17.83 -0.54 2.07
CA TYR A 88 -17.24 -1.85 1.80
C TYR A 88 -16.89 -2.00 0.32
N ALA A 89 -17.86 -1.71 -0.56
CA ALA A 89 -17.65 -1.77 -2.00
C ALA A 89 -16.54 -0.81 -2.46
N ARG A 90 -16.52 0.40 -1.90
CA ARG A 90 -15.51 1.41 -2.21
C ARG A 90 -14.13 1.03 -1.69
N GLY A 91 -14.05 0.46 -0.49
CA GLY A 91 -12.80 -0.07 0.07
C GLY A 91 -12.18 -1.14 -0.82
N LEU A 92 -12.98 -2.10 -1.30
CA LEU A 92 -12.49 -3.14 -2.20
C LEU A 92 -11.92 -2.58 -3.51
N ARG A 93 -12.56 -1.54 -4.08
CA ARG A 93 -12.10 -0.88 -5.31
C ARG A 93 -10.82 -0.08 -5.12
N ILE A 94 -10.72 0.68 -4.04
CA ILE A 94 -9.57 1.56 -3.77
C ILE A 94 -8.35 0.74 -3.42
N HIS A 95 -8.54 -0.27 -2.57
CA HIS A 95 -7.45 -1.07 -2.03
C HIS A 95 -7.03 -2.21 -2.94
N GLN A 96 -7.77 -2.49 -4.02
CA GLN A 96 -7.39 -3.47 -5.04
C GLN A 96 -7.04 -4.85 -4.44
N PHE A 97 -7.88 -5.35 -3.54
CA PHE A 97 -7.67 -6.66 -2.94
C PHE A 97 -7.62 -7.75 -4.02
N THR A 98 -6.73 -8.72 -3.82
CA THR A 98 -6.64 -9.93 -4.63
C THR A 98 -7.45 -11.08 -4.02
N PRO A 99 -7.82 -12.12 -4.80
CA PRO A 99 -8.44 -13.33 -4.27
C PRO A 99 -7.60 -13.99 -3.16
N ALA A 100 -6.27 -13.98 -3.30
CA ALA A 100 -5.36 -14.58 -2.32
C ALA A 100 -5.42 -13.87 -0.96
N GLU A 101 -5.51 -12.54 -0.96
CA GLU A 101 -5.67 -11.74 0.26
C GLU A 101 -7.04 -11.98 0.89
N TYR A 102 -8.11 -11.98 0.08
CA TYR A 102 -9.44 -12.31 0.56
C TYR A 102 -9.48 -13.67 1.25
N ASP A 103 -8.90 -14.70 0.64
CA ASP A 103 -8.82 -16.04 1.23
C ASP A 103 -8.00 -16.03 2.53
N PHE A 104 -6.90 -15.29 2.56
CA PHE A 104 -6.05 -15.15 3.76
C PHE A 104 -6.82 -14.54 4.95
N PHE A 105 -7.58 -13.47 4.71
CA PHE A 105 -8.36 -12.78 5.74
C PHE A 105 -9.64 -13.51 6.12
N LYS A 106 -10.26 -14.26 5.19
CA LYS A 106 -11.49 -15.02 5.45
C LYS A 106 -11.27 -16.24 6.35
N ARG A 107 -10.10 -16.90 6.27
CA ARG A 107 -9.81 -18.15 6.99
C ARG A 107 -10.00 -18.07 8.50
N ALA A 108 -9.68 -16.94 9.10
CA ALA A 108 -9.85 -16.72 10.54
C ALA A 108 -9.90 -15.23 10.84
N PRO A 109 -10.69 -14.79 11.85
CA PRO A 109 -10.59 -13.45 12.40
C PRO A 109 -9.12 -13.10 12.70
N ARG A 110 -8.62 -12.00 12.12
CA ARG A 110 -7.24 -11.56 12.30
C ARG A 110 -7.20 -10.33 13.17
N ARG A 111 -6.32 -10.35 14.17
CA ARG A 111 -5.92 -9.16 14.91
C ARG A 111 -4.93 -8.36 14.09
N TYR A 112 -5.25 -7.10 13.84
CA TYR A 112 -4.45 -6.19 13.03
C TYR A 112 -4.22 -4.85 13.72
N CYS A 113 -3.27 -4.09 13.19
CA CYS A 113 -3.14 -2.66 13.45
C CYS A 113 -2.89 -1.90 12.15
N ILE A 114 -3.16 -0.60 12.14
CA ILE A 114 -3.04 0.27 10.98
C ILE A 114 -2.06 1.39 11.31
N TRP A 115 -1.06 1.59 10.46
CA TRP A 115 -0.11 2.69 10.49
C TRP A 115 -0.40 3.65 9.33
N ASN A 116 -1.19 4.70 9.59
CA ASN A 116 -1.63 5.66 8.57
C ASN A 116 -0.93 7.03 8.64
N MET A 117 -0.19 7.30 9.72
CA MET A 117 0.42 8.61 9.99
C MET A 117 1.80 8.78 9.33
N PRO A 118 2.10 9.93 8.69
CA PRO A 118 1.34 11.18 8.67
C PRO A 118 0.47 11.36 7.40
N SER A 119 0.04 10.28 6.76
CA SER A 119 -0.40 10.31 5.36
C SER A 119 -1.91 10.37 5.17
N ASP A 120 -2.68 9.49 5.81
CA ASP A 120 -4.13 9.39 5.59
C ASP A 120 -4.87 9.61 6.91
N GLY A 121 -4.93 10.90 7.30
CA GLY A 121 -5.54 11.36 8.53
C GLY A 121 -4.58 11.38 9.72
N THR A 122 -5.16 11.37 10.91
CA THR A 122 -4.43 11.37 12.19
C THR A 122 -4.61 10.04 12.93
N MET A 123 -3.90 9.86 14.05
CA MET A 123 -4.11 8.71 14.95
C MET A 123 -5.54 8.66 15.52
N LYS A 124 -6.20 9.81 15.68
CA LYS A 124 -7.55 9.90 16.26
C LYS A 124 -8.63 9.83 15.18
N GLU A 125 -8.33 10.39 14.02
CA GLU A 125 -9.27 10.53 12.92
C GLU A 125 -8.65 9.95 11.65
N PRO A 126 -8.93 8.67 11.36
CA PRO A 126 -8.45 8.06 10.14
C PRO A 126 -9.01 8.79 8.92
N GLY A 127 -8.16 8.91 7.91
CA GLY A 127 -8.53 9.46 6.62
C GLY A 127 -9.48 8.55 5.85
N PHE A 128 -9.79 8.97 4.63
CA PHE A 128 -10.85 8.35 3.85
C PHE A 128 -10.49 6.91 3.45
N GLU A 129 -9.26 6.69 3.00
CA GLU A 129 -8.81 5.37 2.54
C GLU A 129 -8.71 4.38 3.70
N THR A 130 -8.25 4.84 4.86
CA THR A 130 -8.18 4.06 6.10
C THR A 130 -9.57 3.67 6.58
N LYS A 131 -10.54 4.60 6.56
CA LYS A 131 -11.95 4.28 6.88
C LYS A 131 -12.52 3.22 5.94
N ALA A 132 -12.19 3.31 4.65
CA ALA A 132 -12.62 2.32 3.65
C ALA A 132 -11.95 0.95 3.89
N LEU A 133 -10.68 0.91 4.31
CA LEU A 133 -9.99 -0.33 4.70
C LEU A 133 -10.66 -0.98 5.91
N VAL A 134 -10.89 -0.19 6.97
CA VAL A 134 -11.56 -0.64 8.19
C VAL A 134 -12.96 -1.21 7.88
N ALA A 135 -13.71 -0.59 6.97
CA ALA A 135 -15.01 -1.12 6.54
C ALA A 135 -14.91 -2.51 5.90
N VAL A 136 -13.87 -2.78 5.11
CA VAL A 136 -13.59 -4.10 4.52
C VAL A 136 -13.19 -5.11 5.60
N LEU A 137 -12.26 -4.74 6.47
CA LEU A 137 -11.76 -5.61 7.53
C LEU A 137 -12.86 -5.98 8.55
N ASN A 138 -13.71 -5.01 8.93
CA ASN A 138 -14.87 -5.25 9.79
C ASN A 138 -15.89 -6.19 9.15
N ALA A 139 -16.13 -6.08 7.85
CA ALA A 139 -16.99 -7.01 7.12
C ALA A 139 -16.44 -8.45 7.13
N TRP A 140 -15.11 -8.60 7.26
CA TRP A 140 -14.44 -9.89 7.39
C TRP A 140 -14.20 -10.30 8.85
N LYS A 141 -14.80 -9.59 9.82
CA LYS A 141 -14.68 -9.84 11.26
C LYS A 141 -13.22 -9.79 11.77
N ALA A 142 -12.36 -9.02 11.12
CA ALA A 142 -11.03 -8.74 11.63
C ALA A 142 -11.12 -7.72 12.77
N GLU A 143 -10.16 -7.76 13.69
CA GLU A 143 -10.17 -6.97 14.93
C GLU A 143 -8.98 -6.03 14.97
N GLU A 144 -9.22 -4.73 15.13
CA GLU A 144 -8.17 -3.73 15.33
C GLU A 144 -7.77 -3.69 16.82
N VAL A 145 -6.52 -4.02 17.12
CA VAL A 145 -6.02 -4.09 18.52
C VAL A 145 -4.93 -3.05 18.82
N GLY A 146 -4.69 -2.13 17.89
CA GLY A 146 -3.69 -1.06 18.01
C GLY A 146 -2.25 -1.57 18.06
N TYR A 147 -1.32 -0.71 18.45
CA TYR A 147 0.12 -1.00 18.34
C TYR A 147 0.70 -1.78 19.50
N LYS A 148 0.07 -1.74 20.68
CA LYS A 148 0.65 -2.32 21.92
C LYS A 148 0.42 -3.82 22.05
N VAL A 149 -0.53 -4.37 21.30
CA VAL A 149 -0.87 -5.78 21.32
C VAL A 149 -0.16 -6.52 20.20
N ASP A 150 0.12 -7.79 20.43
CA ASP A 150 0.65 -8.71 19.44
C ASP A 150 -0.34 -8.94 18.30
N VAL A 151 -0.04 -8.37 17.13
CA VAL A 151 -0.81 -8.53 15.90
C VAL A 151 -0.20 -9.57 14.98
N ARG A 152 -1.00 -10.12 14.07
CA ARG A 152 -0.52 -10.95 12.96
C ARG A 152 -0.38 -10.16 11.66
N VAL A 153 -1.07 -9.02 11.56
CA VAL A 153 -1.12 -8.20 10.36
C VAL A 153 -0.92 -6.74 10.72
N VAL A 154 -0.04 -6.07 10.00
CA VAL A 154 0.19 -4.62 10.10
C VAL A 154 -0.13 -4.01 8.76
N PHE A 155 -1.14 -3.14 8.69
CA PHE A 155 -1.42 -2.34 7.51
C PHE A 155 -0.67 -1.03 7.60
N VAL A 156 -0.05 -0.59 6.51
CA VAL A 156 0.75 0.63 6.44
C VAL A 156 0.26 1.47 5.27
N HIS A 157 -0.19 2.69 5.51
CA HIS A 157 -0.58 3.55 4.39
C HIS A 157 0.65 3.81 3.53
N VAL A 158 0.50 3.76 2.20
CA VAL A 158 1.65 3.83 1.28
C VAL A 158 2.43 5.15 1.41
N GLY A 159 1.75 6.25 1.72
CA GLY A 159 2.40 7.54 2.03
C GLY A 159 3.05 7.62 3.42
N ALA A 160 2.79 6.66 4.31
CA ALA A 160 3.36 6.56 5.66
C ALA A 160 4.58 5.62 5.75
N LEU A 161 5.06 5.05 4.63
CA LEU A 161 6.22 4.15 4.62
C LEU A 161 7.48 4.77 5.23
N ARG A 162 7.71 6.07 5.00
CA ARG A 162 8.87 6.81 5.53
C ARG A 162 8.84 7.02 7.05
N SER A 163 7.70 6.79 7.70
CA SER A 163 7.57 6.88 9.15
C SER A 163 7.43 5.50 9.80
N LEU A 164 7.39 4.41 9.02
CA LEU A 164 7.15 3.06 9.53
C LEU A 164 8.22 2.61 10.53
N GLN A 165 9.47 3.08 10.39
CA GLN A 165 10.54 2.84 11.35
C GLN A 165 10.27 3.42 12.75
N LYS A 166 9.30 4.33 12.88
CA LYS A 166 8.83 4.85 14.17
C LYS A 166 7.82 3.91 14.85
N LEU A 167 7.37 2.86 14.17
CA LEU A 167 6.56 1.82 14.79
C LEU A 167 7.40 1.11 15.84
N GLU A 168 6.93 1.16 17.08
CA GLU A 168 7.66 0.65 18.23
C GLU A 168 8.01 -0.84 18.08
N ALA A 169 9.29 -1.15 18.31
CA ALA A 169 9.82 -2.50 18.25
C ALA A 169 9.64 -3.21 16.88
N LEU A 170 9.51 -2.47 15.77
CA LEU A 170 9.33 -3.05 14.42
C LEU A 170 10.32 -4.20 14.12
N ALA A 171 11.62 -3.94 14.31
CA ALA A 171 12.67 -4.92 14.05
C ALA A 171 12.54 -6.15 14.96
N MET A 172 12.28 -5.94 16.26
CA MET A 172 12.13 -7.01 17.23
C MET A 172 10.90 -7.88 16.94
N ARG A 173 9.77 -7.26 16.56
CA ARG A 173 8.55 -7.99 16.19
C ARG A 173 8.80 -8.88 14.98
N ARG A 174 9.50 -8.37 13.96
CA ARG A 174 9.86 -9.16 12.77
C ARG A 174 10.80 -10.31 13.09
N ALA A 175 11.79 -10.09 13.96
CA ALA A 175 12.75 -11.13 14.34
C ALA A 175 12.09 -12.27 15.13
N LYS A 176 11.18 -11.95 16.07
CA LYS A 176 10.52 -12.95 16.92
C LYS A 176 9.34 -13.65 16.24
N ARG A 177 8.74 -13.01 15.23
CA ARG A 177 7.47 -13.44 14.63
C ARG A 177 7.52 -13.38 13.10
N PRO A 178 8.19 -14.35 12.45
CA PRO A 178 8.30 -14.38 11.00
C PRO A 178 6.96 -14.58 10.29
N GLU A 179 5.92 -15.03 11.00
CA GLU A 179 4.57 -15.20 10.49
C GLU A 179 3.74 -13.90 10.46
N MET A 180 4.27 -12.81 11.02
CA MET A 180 3.62 -11.50 10.97
C MET A 180 3.75 -10.92 9.56
N ARG A 181 2.63 -10.48 9.00
CA ARG A 181 2.57 -9.90 7.65
C ARG A 181 2.40 -8.40 7.71
N PHE A 182 3.10 -7.71 6.82
CA PHE A 182 2.92 -6.28 6.62
C PHE A 182 2.30 -6.06 5.25
N TYR A 183 1.26 -5.24 5.18
CA TYR A 183 0.64 -4.85 3.92
C TYR A 183 0.69 -3.34 3.79
N THR A 184 1.11 -2.82 2.64
CA THR A 184 0.76 -1.45 2.27
C THR A 184 -0.71 -1.37 1.89
N TYR A 185 -1.31 -0.18 1.97
CA TYR A 185 -2.62 0.12 1.41
C TYR A 185 -2.72 1.57 0.96
N GLY A 186 -3.78 1.89 0.20
CA GLY A 186 -4.11 3.24 -0.21
C GLY A 186 -3.28 3.79 -1.38
N THR A 187 -3.39 5.09 -1.59
CA THR A 187 -2.76 5.85 -2.67
C THR A 187 -2.00 7.04 -2.10
N HIS A 188 -0.93 7.45 -2.76
CA HIS A 188 -0.21 8.66 -2.36
C HIS A 188 0.52 9.28 -3.56
N HIS A 189 0.44 10.61 -3.71
CA HIS A 189 1.01 11.33 -4.85
C HIS A 189 2.53 11.16 -5.00
N SER A 190 3.26 10.92 -3.91
CA SER A 190 4.71 10.68 -3.94
C SER A 190 5.11 9.23 -4.25
N VAL A 191 4.13 8.35 -4.48
CA VAL A 191 4.35 6.92 -4.72
C VAL A 191 3.80 6.54 -6.08
N HIS A 192 4.60 5.85 -6.88
CA HIS A 192 4.19 5.34 -8.19
C HIS A 192 2.91 4.49 -8.09
N PRO A 193 1.93 4.65 -9.01
CA PRO A 193 0.63 3.95 -8.95
C PRO A 193 0.72 2.43 -8.88
N GLU A 194 1.74 1.83 -9.49
CA GLU A 194 1.97 0.38 -9.39
C GLU A 194 2.25 -0.11 -7.96
N ARG A 195 2.49 0.78 -7.00
CA ARG A 195 2.69 0.43 -5.58
C ARG A 195 1.49 0.81 -4.72
N TRP A 196 0.39 1.27 -5.31
CA TRP A 196 -0.85 1.52 -4.58
C TRP A 196 -1.61 0.23 -4.30
N GLY A 197 -2.60 0.33 -3.41
CA GLY A 197 -3.43 -0.79 -3.01
C GLY A 197 -2.76 -1.73 -2.00
N ILE A 198 -3.37 -2.89 -1.78
CA ILE A 198 -2.91 -3.91 -0.85
C ILE A 198 -1.73 -4.64 -1.47
N LYS A 199 -0.56 -4.51 -0.82
CA LYS A 199 0.65 -5.23 -1.23
C LYS A 199 1.44 -5.66 -0.03
N GLU A 200 1.84 -6.92 0.00
CA GLU A 200 2.71 -7.41 1.07
C GLU A 200 4.08 -6.74 0.99
N ILE A 201 4.55 -6.22 2.11
CA ILE A 201 5.92 -5.71 2.30
C ILE A 201 6.62 -6.56 3.36
N PHE A 202 7.94 -6.59 3.28
CA PHE A 202 8.76 -7.46 4.13
C PHE A 202 8.33 -8.94 4.08
N PRO A 203 8.25 -9.56 2.89
CA PRO A 203 8.04 -10.99 2.77
C PRO A 203 9.20 -11.75 3.47
N LEU A 204 9.06 -13.08 3.53
CA LEU A 204 10.08 -13.95 4.11
C LEU A 204 11.46 -13.71 3.48
N GLY A 205 12.49 -13.79 4.32
CA GLY A 205 13.88 -13.54 3.91
C GLY A 205 14.38 -12.15 4.31
N GLY A 206 15.41 -11.70 3.61
CA GLY A 206 16.03 -10.42 3.91
C GLY A 206 17.34 -10.15 3.19
N VAL A 207 17.88 -8.98 3.50
CA VAL A 207 19.18 -8.53 3.00
C VAL A 207 20.11 -8.34 4.18
N VAL A 208 21.25 -9.04 4.17
CA VAL A 208 22.31 -8.90 5.16
C VAL A 208 23.40 -7.98 4.62
N THR A 209 23.94 -7.13 5.49
CA THR A 209 25.15 -6.36 5.20
C THR A 209 26.09 -6.39 6.39
N PHE A 210 27.34 -6.03 6.15
CA PHE A 210 28.43 -6.21 7.11
C PHE A 210 29.04 -4.85 7.46
N THR A 211 29.29 -4.64 8.75
CA THR A 211 30.04 -3.47 9.20
C THR A 211 31.54 -3.74 9.06
N ALA A 212 32.34 -2.69 8.88
CA ALA A 212 33.79 -2.82 8.85
C ALA A 212 34.33 -3.49 10.13
N LYS A 213 33.72 -3.16 11.28
CA LYS A 213 34.05 -3.77 12.58
C LYS A 213 33.85 -5.29 12.57
N ALA A 214 32.69 -5.78 12.12
CA ALA A 214 32.42 -7.22 12.05
C ALA A 214 33.43 -7.96 11.16
N ILE A 215 33.82 -7.34 10.03
CA ILE A 215 34.83 -7.91 9.12
C ILE A 215 36.22 -7.96 9.77
N LEU A 216 36.59 -6.93 10.53
CA LEU A 216 37.89 -6.88 11.22
C LEU A 216 37.96 -7.83 12.42
N GLU A 217 36.85 -8.03 13.13
CA GLU A 217 36.78 -8.91 14.30
C GLU A 217 36.86 -10.39 13.92
N ASP A 218 36.12 -10.82 12.90
CA ASP A 218 36.12 -12.21 12.44
C ASP A 218 35.84 -12.32 10.92
N PRO A 219 36.88 -12.17 10.07
CA PRO A 219 36.70 -12.23 8.62
C PRO A 219 36.29 -13.62 8.13
N PHE A 220 36.66 -14.68 8.85
CA PHE A 220 36.34 -16.06 8.45
C PHE A 220 34.88 -16.39 8.70
N GLU A 221 34.33 -15.98 9.85
CA GLU A 221 32.89 -16.13 10.11
C GLU A 221 32.04 -15.28 9.18
N VAL A 222 32.49 -14.07 8.83
CA VAL A 222 31.82 -13.25 7.81
C VAL A 222 31.80 -13.99 6.47
N TYR A 223 32.92 -14.55 6.03
CA TYR A 223 32.99 -15.31 4.78
C TYR A 223 32.08 -16.54 4.81
N ARG A 224 32.11 -17.33 5.89
CA ARG A 224 31.24 -18.50 6.08
C ARG A 224 29.76 -18.13 6.04
N LEU A 225 29.37 -17.01 6.64
CA LEU A 225 28.00 -16.51 6.61
C LEU A 225 27.60 -16.05 5.20
N ILE A 226 28.50 -15.43 4.43
CA ILE A 226 28.25 -15.08 3.03
C ILE A 226 27.96 -16.34 2.20
N GLU A 227 28.76 -17.40 2.36
CA GLU A 227 28.52 -18.68 1.67
C GLU A 227 27.16 -19.28 2.03
N GLN A 228 26.80 -19.33 3.33
CA GLN A 228 25.50 -19.82 3.78
C GLN A 228 24.33 -19.02 3.19
N ILE A 229 24.46 -17.68 3.15
CA ILE A 229 23.43 -16.81 2.59
C ILE A 229 23.32 -17.03 1.08
N SER A 230 24.44 -17.19 0.37
CA SER A 230 24.45 -17.41 -1.09
C SER A 230 23.70 -18.67 -1.52
N GLN A 231 23.60 -19.66 -0.63
CA GLN A 231 22.88 -20.92 -0.87
C GLN A 231 21.39 -20.82 -0.55
N HIS A 232 20.93 -19.74 0.08
CA HIS A 232 19.55 -19.62 0.56
C HIS A 232 18.67 -18.81 -0.42
N PRO A 233 17.52 -19.34 -0.89
CA PRO A 233 16.72 -18.72 -1.95
C PRO A 233 16.04 -17.39 -1.59
N LEU A 234 15.83 -17.14 -0.30
CA LEU A 234 15.15 -15.92 0.22
C LEU A 234 16.10 -14.90 0.86
N TRP A 235 17.39 -15.20 0.99
CA TRP A 235 18.34 -14.29 1.62
C TRP A 235 19.37 -13.86 0.61
N MET A 236 19.79 -12.61 0.71
CA MET A 236 20.91 -12.09 -0.05
C MET A 236 21.80 -11.28 0.88
N CYS A 237 23.07 -11.15 0.52
CA CYS A 237 23.97 -10.26 1.23
C CYS A 237 24.69 -9.34 0.27
N TYR A 238 25.08 -8.17 0.77
CA TYR A 238 26.00 -7.29 0.07
C TYR A 238 26.97 -6.64 1.06
N VAL A 239 28.19 -6.39 0.60
CA VAL A 239 29.18 -5.62 1.35
C VAL A 239 29.25 -4.22 0.74
N HIS A 240 29.02 -3.20 1.56
CA HIS A 240 29.10 -1.82 1.07
C HIS A 240 30.56 -1.46 0.74
N PRO A 241 30.88 -0.81 -0.39
CA PRO A 241 32.25 -0.43 -0.73
C PRO A 241 32.96 0.36 0.38
N CYS A 242 32.24 1.27 1.05
CA CYS A 242 32.76 2.00 2.21
C CYS A 242 33.17 1.10 3.39
N ALA A 243 32.51 -0.03 3.61
CA ALA A 243 32.91 -0.98 4.65
C ALA A 243 34.25 -1.63 4.30
N VAL A 244 34.44 -2.03 3.03
CA VAL A 244 35.71 -2.56 2.52
C VAL A 244 36.83 -1.52 2.65
N ALA A 245 36.57 -0.28 2.24
CA ALA A 245 37.54 0.81 2.36
C ALA A 245 37.94 1.09 3.82
N ALA A 246 36.97 1.04 4.74
CA ALA A 246 37.23 1.20 6.17
C ALA A 246 38.08 0.05 6.72
N VAL A 247 37.78 -1.21 6.39
CA VAL A 247 38.60 -2.38 6.75
C VAL A 247 40.04 -2.16 6.27
N ALA A 248 40.20 -1.83 4.99
CA ALA A 248 41.49 -1.63 4.38
C ALA A 248 42.32 -0.50 5.05
N LYS A 249 41.69 0.66 5.29
CA LYS A 249 42.36 1.79 5.96
C LYS A 249 42.74 1.46 7.40
N THR A 250 41.90 0.70 8.11
CA THR A 250 42.18 0.29 9.49
C THR A 250 43.30 -0.75 9.55
N SER A 251 43.36 -1.69 8.60
CA SER A 251 44.42 -2.71 8.53
C SER A 251 45.76 -2.14 8.04
N TYR A 252 45.75 -1.11 7.19
CA TYR A 252 46.95 -0.53 6.56
C TYR A 252 46.99 1.00 6.70
N PRO A 253 47.18 1.54 7.91
CA PRO A 253 47.03 2.99 8.18
C PRO A 253 48.10 3.87 7.50
N ALA A 254 49.26 3.31 7.15
CA ALA A 254 50.39 4.04 6.57
C ALA A 254 50.60 3.77 5.07
N THR A 255 49.72 3.01 4.43
CA THR A 255 49.86 2.58 3.03
C THR A 255 48.70 3.10 2.21
N ASP A 256 49.00 3.62 1.02
CA ASP A 256 47.94 3.85 0.02
C ASP A 256 47.38 2.49 -0.41
N VAL A 257 46.19 2.15 0.07
CA VAL A 257 45.55 0.86 -0.21
C VAL A 257 45.34 0.66 -1.72
N LEU A 258 45.15 1.73 -2.50
CA LEU A 258 45.01 1.62 -3.96
C LEU A 258 46.31 1.12 -4.61
N SER A 259 47.47 1.39 -4.01
CA SER A 259 48.74 0.87 -4.49
C SER A 259 48.87 -0.66 -4.37
N LEU A 260 48.06 -1.30 -3.51
CA LEU A 260 48.01 -2.76 -3.36
C LEU A 260 47.22 -3.46 -4.48
N LEU A 261 46.34 -2.73 -5.17
CA LEU A 261 45.51 -3.27 -6.26
C LEU A 261 46.19 -3.17 -7.64
N ASN A 262 47.30 -2.44 -7.74
CA ASN A 262 48.07 -2.24 -8.97
C ASN A 262 49.21 -3.26 -9.16
N ARG A 263 49.11 -4.42 -8.52
CA ARG A 263 50.04 -5.56 -8.68
C ARG A 263 49.32 -6.72 -9.35
#